data_AF-A0A2L0CCL5-F1
#
_entry.id   AF-A0A2L0CCL5-F1
#
_cell.length_a   1.000
_cell.length_b   1.000
_cell.length_c   1.000
_cell.angle_alpha   90.00
_cell.angle_beta   90.00
_cell.angle_gamma   90.00
#
_symmetry.space_group_name_H-M   'P 1'
#
loop_
_entity.id
_entity.type
_entity.pdbx_description
1 polymer ?
#
loop_
_entity_poly.entity_id
_entity_poly.type
_entity_poly.pdbx_seq_one_letter_code
_entity_poly.pdbx_strand_id
1 'polypeptide(L)'
;FTAKALEVDLLVHYGHSCLIPIDQTSGIKVLYVFVDIKIDVLHFIETIKLNFSLENRLGFVSTIQFVVTLQAAANELRQNGYNITIPQSKPLSPGEILGCTAPVVSSVDSIVYLGDGRFHLEAAMIANPNLKAFRYDPYDKKFREEFYSHDKMREVRNDAILKAREGKTFGLILGTLGRQGSPKVLEHLEKRLKESGKTVITLLLSEIFPDKIKLFEDIDAFVQIACPRLS
;
A
#
# COMPACT_ATOMS: atom_id res chain seq x y z
N PHE A 1 10.28 18.23 8.97
CA PHE A 1 11.64 18.72 9.30
C PHE A 1 12.12 19.72 8.26
N THR A 2 12.23 19.33 6.99
CA THR A 2 12.67 20.23 5.91
C THR A 2 11.91 21.55 5.84
N ALA A 3 10.58 21.50 5.78
CA ALA A 3 9.77 22.72 5.69
C ALA A 3 9.95 23.67 6.88
N LYS A 4 10.18 23.15 8.11
CA LYS A 4 10.53 23.98 9.26
C LYS A 4 11.93 24.57 9.16
N ALA A 5 12.90 23.76 8.70
CA ALA A 5 14.28 24.20 8.54
C ALA A 5 14.42 25.28 7.45
N LEU A 6 13.48 25.30 6.50
CA LEU A 6 13.33 26.33 5.47
C LEU A 6 12.40 27.48 5.90
N GLU A 7 11.98 27.53 7.18
CA GLU A 7 11.12 28.58 7.73
C GLU A 7 9.79 28.75 6.97
N VAL A 8 9.23 27.65 6.45
CA VAL A 8 7.96 27.66 5.72
C VAL A 8 6.78 27.81 6.69
N ASP A 9 5.91 28.79 6.41
CA ASP A 9 4.70 29.05 7.20
C ASP A 9 3.58 28.00 7.00
N LEU A 10 3.47 27.46 5.78
CA LEU A 10 2.42 26.53 5.36
C LEU A 10 2.94 25.49 4.36
N LEU A 11 2.73 24.21 4.66
CA LEU A 11 2.95 23.11 3.73
C LEU A 11 1.62 22.71 3.07
N VAL A 12 1.53 22.79 1.74
CA VAL A 12 0.36 22.29 1.00
C VAL A 12 0.66 20.90 0.45
N HIS A 13 -0.08 19.89 0.90
CA HIS A 13 0.12 18.49 0.57
C HIS A 13 -1.00 17.98 -0.35
N TYR A 14 -0.70 17.81 -1.64
CA TYR A 14 -1.67 17.37 -2.64
C TYR A 14 -1.75 15.86 -2.77
N GLY A 15 -2.95 15.36 -3.06
CA GLY A 15 -3.16 14.05 -3.70
C GLY A 15 -3.12 12.83 -2.78
N HIS A 16 -2.87 12.99 -1.49
CA HIS A 16 -2.81 11.88 -0.53
C HIS A 16 -3.74 12.08 0.66
N SER A 17 -4.18 10.96 1.23
CA SER A 17 -4.91 10.93 2.49
C SER A 17 -4.10 11.46 3.66
N CYS A 18 -4.82 12.06 4.62
CA CYS A 18 -4.25 12.53 5.88
C CYS A 18 -3.98 11.34 6.82
N LEU A 19 -2.92 10.58 6.57
CA LEU A 19 -2.56 9.40 7.36
C LEU A 19 -1.98 9.75 8.74
N ILE A 20 -1.51 10.99 8.90
CA ILE A 20 -0.95 11.49 10.15
C ILE A 20 -1.93 12.51 10.73
N PRO A 21 -2.35 12.36 11.99
CA PRO A 21 -3.16 13.35 12.67
C PRO A 21 -2.51 14.75 12.63
N ILE A 22 -3.28 15.77 12.24
CA ILE A 22 -2.76 17.13 12.01
C ILE A 22 -2.20 17.75 13.31
N ASP A 23 -2.77 17.41 14.46
CA ASP A 23 -2.27 17.78 15.79
C ASP A 23 -0.84 17.29 16.07
N GLN A 24 -0.39 16.26 15.35
CA GLN A 24 0.97 15.73 15.43
C GLN A 24 1.93 16.35 14.42
N THR A 25 1.49 17.36 13.64
CA THR A 25 2.34 18.19 12.77
C THR A 25 2.89 19.40 13.52
N SER A 26 3.35 19.20 14.75
CA SER A 26 3.77 20.28 15.67
C SER A 26 4.75 21.22 14.97
N GLY A 27 4.48 22.52 14.95
CA GLY A 27 5.38 23.57 14.44
C GLY A 27 5.40 23.77 12.92
N ILE A 28 4.46 23.21 12.14
CA ILE A 28 4.18 23.66 10.78
C ILE A 28 2.69 23.48 10.45
N LYS A 29 2.07 24.47 9.82
CA LYS A 29 0.69 24.33 9.34
C LYS A 29 0.70 23.45 8.09
N VAL A 30 -0.17 22.45 8.02
CA VAL A 30 -0.30 21.57 6.85
C VAL A 30 -1.72 21.65 6.32
N LEU A 31 -1.86 21.97 5.03
CA LEU A 31 -3.12 21.93 4.30
C LEU A 31 -3.11 20.72 3.37
N TYR A 32 -3.98 19.74 3.63
CA TYR A 32 -4.19 18.61 2.73
C TYR A 32 -5.19 19.02 1.65
N VAL A 33 -4.79 18.87 0.39
CA VAL A 33 -5.65 19.10 -0.78
C VAL A 33 -5.92 17.75 -1.43
N PHE A 34 -7.12 17.24 -1.20
CA PHE A 34 -7.59 16.02 -1.85
C PHE A 34 -7.86 16.31 -3.32
N VAL A 35 -7.39 15.41 -4.17
CA VAL A 35 -7.61 15.47 -5.61
C VAL A 35 -8.62 14.39 -5.95
N ASP A 36 -9.80 14.80 -6.41
CA ASP A 36 -10.85 13.90 -6.90
C ASP A 36 -10.82 13.89 -8.43
N ILE A 37 -10.44 12.75 -9.00
CA ILE A 37 -10.34 12.58 -10.45
C ILE A 37 -11.69 12.12 -10.99
N LYS A 38 -12.26 12.93 -11.88
CA LYS A 38 -13.50 12.60 -12.57
C LYS A 38 -13.24 11.61 -13.70
N ILE A 39 -14.11 10.61 -13.79
CA ILE A 39 -14.05 9.55 -14.79
C ILE A 39 -15.44 9.32 -15.38
N ASP A 40 -15.52 8.53 -16.44
CA ASP A 40 -16.78 8.04 -17.00
C ASP A 40 -17.38 6.95 -16.09
N VAL A 41 -18.20 7.39 -15.13
CA VAL A 41 -18.84 6.51 -14.13
C VAL A 41 -19.84 5.56 -14.78
N LEU A 42 -20.57 6.03 -15.79
CA LEU A 42 -21.54 5.20 -16.52
C LEU A 42 -20.84 4.04 -17.20
N HIS A 43 -19.71 4.28 -17.86
CA HIS A 43 -18.94 3.20 -18.47
C HIS A 43 -18.46 2.18 -17.43
N PHE A 44 -17.99 2.63 -16.26
CA PHE A 44 -17.62 1.71 -15.16
C PHE A 44 -18.80 0.85 -14.71
N ILE A 45 -19.96 1.46 -14.46
CA ILE A 45 -21.17 0.76 -14.03
C ILE A 45 -21.63 -0.27 -15.07
N GLU A 46 -21.71 0.11 -16.34
CA GLU A 46 -22.10 -0.80 -17.42
C GLU A 46 -21.08 -1.92 -17.62
N THR A 47 -19.80 -1.65 -17.40
CA THR A 47 -18.75 -2.67 -17.38
C THR A 47 -19.00 -3.70 -16.28
N ILE A 48 -19.38 -3.27 -15.06
CA ILE A 48 -19.72 -4.20 -13.98
C ILE A 48 -20.96 -5.02 -14.35
N LYS A 49 -22.00 -4.38 -14.89
CA LYS A 49 -23.22 -5.07 -15.29
C LYS A 49 -23.00 -6.12 -16.38
N LEU A 50 -22.11 -5.85 -17.32
CA LEU A 50 -21.78 -6.76 -18.41
C LEU A 50 -21.00 -8.00 -17.93
N ASN A 51 -20.17 -7.86 -16.89
CA ASN A 51 -19.23 -8.91 -16.47
C ASN A 51 -19.69 -9.71 -15.25
N PHE A 52 -20.65 -9.22 -14.47
CA PHE A 52 -21.12 -9.86 -13.24
C PHE A 52 -22.64 -9.97 -13.20
N SER A 53 -23.13 -11.10 -12.69
CA SER A 53 -24.55 -11.28 -12.36
C SER A 53 -24.88 -10.68 -11.00
N LEU A 54 -26.18 -10.57 -10.70
CA LEU A 54 -26.67 -10.07 -9.41
C LEU A 54 -26.32 -10.99 -8.23
N GLU A 55 -25.99 -12.25 -8.51
CA GLU A 55 -25.61 -13.24 -7.48
C GLU A 55 -24.17 -13.02 -6.99
N ASN A 56 -23.33 -12.33 -7.77
CA ASN A 56 -21.95 -12.06 -7.40
C ASN A 56 -21.87 -11.05 -6.25
N ARG A 57 -21.04 -11.37 -5.26
CA ARG A 57 -20.69 -10.48 -4.14
C ARG A 57 -19.36 -9.81 -4.45
N LEU A 58 -19.37 -8.49 -4.62
CA LEU A 58 -18.20 -7.74 -5.09
C LEU A 58 -17.63 -6.84 -3.99
N GLY A 59 -16.31 -6.90 -3.78
CA GLY A 59 -15.56 -5.99 -2.92
C GLY A 59 -14.97 -4.84 -3.73
N PHE A 60 -15.44 -3.61 -3.53
CA PHE A 60 -15.00 -2.43 -4.28
C PHE A 60 -13.88 -1.70 -3.53
N VAL A 61 -12.73 -1.54 -4.19
CA VAL A 61 -11.55 -0.83 -3.66
C VAL A 61 -10.96 0.12 -4.70
N SER A 62 -10.20 1.12 -4.25
CA SER A 62 -9.62 2.16 -5.09
C SER A 62 -8.51 2.92 -4.34
N THR A 63 -7.87 3.88 -5.00
CA THR A 63 -7.02 4.89 -4.34
C THR A 63 -7.84 6.13 -3.98
N ILE A 64 -7.29 6.98 -3.11
CA ILE A 64 -7.96 8.20 -2.63
C ILE A 64 -8.48 9.09 -3.77
N GLN A 65 -7.84 9.08 -4.93
CA GLN A 65 -8.22 9.92 -6.06
C GLN A 65 -9.55 9.53 -6.71
N PHE A 66 -10.03 8.30 -6.53
CA PHE A 66 -11.27 7.83 -7.15
C PHE A 66 -12.32 7.30 -6.16
N VAL A 67 -12.06 7.34 -4.83
CA VAL A 67 -13.01 6.80 -3.84
C VAL A 67 -14.39 7.44 -3.89
N VAL A 68 -14.47 8.74 -4.18
CA VAL A 68 -15.77 9.44 -4.32
C VAL A 68 -16.59 8.81 -5.44
N THR A 69 -15.95 8.59 -6.59
CA THR A 69 -16.60 7.95 -7.73
C THR A 69 -16.93 6.48 -7.46
N LEU A 70 -16.04 5.74 -6.80
CA LEU A 70 -16.26 4.35 -6.40
C LEU A 70 -17.53 4.22 -5.53
N GLN A 71 -17.71 5.13 -4.57
CA GLN A 71 -18.88 5.16 -3.68
C GLN A 71 -20.16 5.46 -4.44
N ALA A 72 -20.13 6.43 -5.37
CA ALA A 72 -21.29 6.75 -6.21
C ALA A 72 -21.71 5.55 -7.07
N ALA A 73 -20.75 4.92 -7.76
CA ALA A 73 -21.00 3.74 -8.59
C ALA A 73 -21.53 2.56 -7.77
N ALA A 74 -20.97 2.30 -6.59
CA ALA A 74 -21.45 1.24 -5.71
C ALA A 74 -22.89 1.48 -5.24
N ASN A 75 -23.26 2.73 -4.94
CA ASN A 75 -24.63 3.05 -4.53
C ASN A 75 -25.62 2.85 -5.67
N GLU A 76 -25.29 3.25 -6.89
CA GLU A 76 -26.13 3.01 -8.06
C GLU A 76 -26.26 1.51 -8.36
N LEU A 77 -25.15 0.76 -8.35
CA LEU A 77 -25.19 -0.69 -8.56
C LEU A 77 -26.02 -1.41 -7.49
N ARG A 78 -25.94 -1.00 -6.22
CA ARG A 78 -26.79 -1.54 -5.14
C ARG A 78 -28.27 -1.28 -5.39
N GLN A 79 -28.63 -0.10 -5.89
CA GLN A 79 -30.03 0.21 -6.27
C GLN A 79 -30.52 -0.68 -7.43
N ASN A 80 -29.61 -1.14 -8.28
CA ASN A 80 -29.87 -2.09 -9.36
C ASN A 80 -29.78 -3.57 -8.90
N GLY A 81 -29.68 -3.83 -7.59
CA GLY A 81 -29.71 -5.18 -7.02
C GLY A 81 -28.36 -5.88 -6.86
N TYR A 82 -27.24 -5.22 -7.16
CA TYR A 82 -25.90 -5.81 -6.98
C TYR A 82 -25.48 -5.83 -5.51
N ASN A 83 -24.81 -6.90 -5.09
CA ASN A 83 -24.23 -7.02 -3.76
C ASN A 83 -22.81 -6.45 -3.71
N ILE A 84 -22.69 -5.15 -3.41
CA ILE A 84 -21.39 -4.45 -3.34
C ILE A 84 -21.01 -4.18 -1.88
N THR A 85 -19.84 -4.67 -1.47
CA THR A 85 -19.18 -4.36 -0.20
C THR A 85 -18.04 -3.39 -0.43
N ILE A 86 -17.94 -2.34 0.39
CA ILE A 86 -16.80 -1.43 0.38
C ILE A 86 -16.04 -1.59 1.70
N PRO A 87 -14.89 -2.29 1.72
CA PRO A 87 -14.12 -2.54 2.93
C PRO A 87 -13.35 -1.28 3.36
N GLN A 88 -12.86 -1.27 4.60
CA GLN A 88 -12.06 -0.15 5.13
C GLN A 88 -10.92 -0.67 6.02
N SER A 89 -9.70 -0.20 5.76
CA SER A 89 -8.56 -0.33 6.67
C SER A 89 -8.31 1.02 7.33
N LYS A 90 -8.69 1.21 8.59
CA LYS A 90 -8.44 2.47 9.29
C LYS A 90 -6.92 2.76 9.37
N PRO A 91 -6.49 4.02 9.17
CA PRO A 91 -7.30 5.24 9.09
C PRO A 91 -7.79 5.62 7.67
N LEU A 92 -7.61 4.77 6.67
CA LEU A 92 -8.00 5.05 5.29
C LEU A 92 -9.52 5.23 5.13
N SER A 93 -9.92 5.94 4.08
CA SER A 93 -11.33 6.11 3.73
C SER A 93 -11.96 4.76 3.31
N PRO A 94 -13.28 4.55 3.46
CA PRO A 94 -13.92 3.34 2.97
C PRO A 94 -13.69 3.15 1.46
N GLY A 95 -13.16 2.00 1.09
CA GLY A 95 -12.77 1.65 -0.27
C GLY A 95 -11.35 2.05 -0.64
N GLU A 96 -10.66 2.85 0.16
CA GLU A 96 -9.28 3.25 -0.10
C GLU A 96 -8.29 2.14 0.29
N ILE A 97 -7.34 1.88 -0.60
CA ILE A 97 -6.19 1.01 -0.36
C ILE A 97 -4.87 1.72 -0.73
N LEU A 98 -3.81 1.33 -0.04
CA LEU A 98 -2.42 1.74 -0.31
C LEU A 98 -1.60 0.52 -0.71
N GLY A 99 -0.46 0.72 -1.39
CA GLY A 99 0.43 -0.40 -1.69
C GLY A 99 0.93 -1.15 -0.44
N CYS A 100 1.02 -0.45 0.69
CA CYS A 100 1.41 -1.04 1.97
C CYS A 100 0.24 -1.45 2.87
N THR A 101 -1.01 -1.17 2.49
CA THR A 101 -2.17 -1.39 3.35
C THR A 101 -3.41 -1.68 2.51
N ALA A 102 -3.92 -2.90 2.61
CA ALA A 102 -5.19 -3.32 2.03
C ALA A 102 -5.97 -4.16 3.04
N PRO A 103 -7.32 -4.11 3.04
CA PRO A 103 -8.14 -4.89 3.94
C PRO A 103 -8.17 -6.36 3.55
N VAL A 104 -8.30 -7.23 4.55
CA VAL A 104 -8.81 -8.59 4.32
C VAL A 104 -10.32 -8.48 4.19
N VAL A 105 -10.87 -8.93 3.06
CA VAL A 105 -12.27 -8.80 2.72
C VAL A 105 -12.93 -10.17 2.81
N SER A 106 -13.96 -10.28 3.65
CA SER A 106 -14.78 -11.48 3.78
C SER A 106 -16.10 -11.34 3.03
N SER A 107 -16.76 -12.47 2.77
CA SER A 107 -18.12 -12.51 2.20
C SER A 107 -18.27 -11.88 0.82
N VAL A 108 -17.19 -11.84 0.04
CA VAL A 108 -17.18 -11.45 -1.38
C VAL A 108 -16.58 -12.57 -2.22
N ASP A 109 -16.95 -12.63 -3.50
CA ASP A 109 -16.43 -13.58 -4.48
C ASP A 109 -15.29 -12.97 -5.30
N SER A 110 -15.29 -11.65 -5.46
CA SER A 110 -14.32 -10.93 -6.28
C SER A 110 -14.04 -9.53 -5.74
N ILE A 111 -12.80 -9.07 -5.88
CA ILE A 111 -12.40 -7.68 -5.66
C ILE A 111 -12.39 -6.96 -6.99
N VAL A 112 -13.00 -5.78 -7.05
CA VAL A 112 -12.95 -4.86 -8.18
C VAL A 112 -12.20 -3.62 -7.74
N TYR A 113 -11.06 -3.38 -8.36
CA TYR A 113 -10.25 -2.18 -8.17
C TYR A 113 -10.54 -1.15 -9.26
N LEU A 114 -10.95 0.05 -8.84
CA LEU A 114 -11.06 1.22 -9.69
C LEU A 114 -9.76 2.02 -9.61
N GLY A 115 -8.99 2.07 -10.69
CA GLY A 115 -7.76 2.84 -10.74
C GLY A 115 -6.76 2.30 -11.76
N ASP A 116 -5.74 3.11 -12.02
CA ASP A 116 -4.65 2.76 -12.91
C ASP A 116 -3.54 1.99 -12.17
N GLY A 117 -2.67 1.36 -12.97
CA GLY A 117 -1.57 0.55 -12.46
C GLY A 117 -2.02 -0.69 -11.68
N ARG A 118 -1.05 -1.47 -11.20
CA ARG A 118 -1.31 -2.73 -10.46
C ARG A 118 -0.85 -2.66 -9.00
N PHE A 119 0.00 -1.69 -8.66
CA PHE A 119 0.71 -1.64 -7.38
C PHE A 119 -0.22 -1.69 -6.16
N HIS A 120 -1.32 -0.95 -6.18
CA HIS A 120 -2.31 -0.94 -5.12
C HIS A 120 -3.15 -2.22 -5.09
N LEU A 121 -3.63 -2.66 -6.26
CA LEU A 121 -4.37 -3.91 -6.39
C LEU A 121 -3.57 -5.12 -5.91
N GLU A 122 -2.26 -5.17 -6.19
CA GLU A 122 -1.38 -6.22 -5.67
C GLU A 122 -1.40 -6.32 -4.16
N ALA A 123 -1.49 -5.21 -3.43
CA ALA A 123 -1.62 -5.24 -1.97
C ALA A 123 -2.93 -5.93 -1.55
N ALA A 124 -4.03 -5.64 -2.24
CA ALA A 124 -5.31 -6.32 -2.02
C ALA A 124 -5.25 -7.80 -2.42
N MET A 125 -4.59 -8.15 -3.52
CA MET A 125 -4.41 -9.55 -3.95
C MET A 125 -3.57 -10.34 -2.95
N ILE A 126 -2.47 -9.76 -2.44
CA ILE A 126 -1.62 -10.37 -1.41
C ILE A 126 -2.41 -10.63 -0.12
N ALA A 127 -3.25 -9.66 0.28
CA ALA A 127 -4.08 -9.79 1.49
C ALA A 127 -5.24 -10.79 1.31
N ASN A 128 -5.67 -11.04 0.07
CA ASN A 128 -6.84 -11.85 -0.26
C ASN A 128 -6.53 -12.90 -1.35
N PRO A 129 -5.69 -13.90 -1.06
CA PRO A 129 -5.14 -14.81 -2.06
C PRO A 129 -6.17 -15.68 -2.79
N ASN A 130 -7.37 -15.83 -2.21
CA ASN A 130 -8.42 -16.72 -2.73
C ASN A 130 -9.53 -15.97 -3.49
N LEU A 131 -9.48 -14.64 -3.55
CA LEU A 131 -10.46 -13.84 -4.27
C LEU A 131 -10.00 -13.60 -5.70
N LYS A 132 -10.93 -13.65 -6.66
CA LYS A 132 -10.66 -13.13 -8.00
C LYS A 132 -10.46 -11.62 -7.90
N ALA A 133 -9.50 -11.08 -8.62
CA ALA A 133 -9.20 -9.66 -8.61
C ALA A 133 -9.38 -9.10 -10.02
N PHE A 134 -10.13 -8.01 -10.12
CA PHE A 134 -10.34 -7.31 -11.36
C PHE A 134 -9.91 -5.86 -11.23
N ARG A 135 -9.38 -5.31 -12.31
CA ARG A 135 -9.02 -3.91 -12.43
C ARG A 135 -9.82 -3.25 -13.53
N TYR A 136 -10.44 -2.14 -13.20
CA TYR A 136 -10.94 -1.18 -14.16
C TYR A 136 -10.00 0.03 -14.19
N ASP A 137 -9.33 0.24 -15.32
CA ASP A 137 -8.53 1.43 -15.55
C ASP A 137 -9.42 2.52 -16.20
N PRO A 138 -9.66 3.64 -15.51
CA PRO A 138 -10.59 4.65 -15.99
C PRO A 138 -10.07 5.49 -17.16
N TYR A 139 -8.76 5.48 -17.42
CA TYR A 139 -8.16 6.28 -18.50
C TYR A 139 -8.28 5.56 -19.84
N ASP A 140 -7.97 4.26 -19.88
CA ASP A 140 -8.05 3.46 -21.11
C ASP A 140 -9.35 2.65 -21.23
N LYS A 141 -10.22 2.72 -20.21
CA LYS A 141 -11.52 2.05 -20.10
C LYS A 141 -11.42 0.52 -20.22
N LYS A 142 -10.30 -0.07 -19.79
CA LYS A 142 -10.12 -1.52 -19.83
C LYS A 142 -10.48 -2.17 -18.49
N PHE A 143 -11.22 -3.26 -18.59
CA PHE A 143 -11.52 -4.15 -17.48
C PHE A 143 -10.79 -5.47 -17.66
N ARG A 144 -10.01 -5.87 -16.67
CA ARG A 144 -9.15 -7.06 -16.74
C ARG A 144 -9.19 -7.83 -15.44
N GLU A 145 -9.23 -9.15 -15.53
CA GLU A 145 -8.85 -10.00 -14.41
C GLU A 145 -7.32 -9.92 -14.22
N GLU A 146 -6.90 -9.78 -12.98
CA GLU A 146 -5.52 -9.59 -12.58
C GLU A 146 -5.10 -10.74 -11.66
N PHE A 147 -3.90 -11.25 -11.88
CA PHE A 147 -3.38 -12.40 -11.15
C PHE A 147 -2.12 -12.02 -10.38
N TYR A 148 -1.95 -12.65 -9.20
CA TYR A 148 -0.75 -12.54 -8.39
C TYR A 148 -0.23 -13.92 -8.01
N SER A 149 1.00 -14.23 -8.40
CA SER A 149 1.62 -15.52 -8.06
C SER A 149 2.11 -15.50 -6.62
N HIS A 150 1.25 -15.98 -5.72
CA HIS A 150 1.58 -16.13 -4.31
C HIS A 150 2.72 -17.14 -4.09
N ASP A 151 2.74 -18.21 -4.89
CA ASP A 151 3.81 -19.22 -4.83
C ASP A 151 5.15 -18.61 -5.23
N LYS A 152 5.21 -17.84 -6.33
CA LYS A 152 6.45 -17.18 -6.72
C LYS A 152 6.91 -16.15 -5.69
N MET A 153 5.98 -15.38 -5.14
CA MET A 153 6.29 -14.40 -4.07
C MET A 153 6.86 -15.10 -2.83
N ARG A 154 6.27 -16.22 -2.39
CA ARG A 154 6.76 -17.01 -1.25
C ARG A 154 8.10 -17.66 -1.54
N GLU A 155 8.29 -18.20 -2.73
CA GLU A 155 9.55 -18.81 -3.18
C GLU A 155 10.69 -17.78 -3.11
N VAL A 156 10.52 -16.61 -3.74
CA VAL A 156 11.53 -15.54 -3.75
C VAL A 156 11.86 -15.06 -2.33
N ARG A 157 10.84 -14.86 -1.49
CA ARG A 157 11.06 -14.44 -0.09
C ARG A 157 11.73 -15.53 0.74
N ASN A 158 11.39 -16.79 0.53
CA ASN A 158 12.03 -17.91 1.22
C ASN A 158 13.50 -18.04 0.82
N ASP A 159 13.82 -17.90 -0.47
CA ASP A 159 15.21 -17.89 -0.96
C ASP A 159 16.01 -16.74 -0.30
N ALA A 160 15.44 -15.54 -0.23
CA ALA A 160 16.07 -14.40 0.46
C ALA A 160 16.29 -14.69 1.96
N ILE A 161 15.32 -15.32 2.64
CA ILE A 161 15.45 -15.72 4.05
C ILE A 161 16.55 -16.77 4.24
N LEU A 162 16.62 -17.77 3.36
CA LEU A 162 17.63 -18.83 3.42
C LEU A 162 19.04 -18.26 3.23
N LYS A 163 19.22 -17.37 2.25
CA LYS A 163 20.49 -16.64 2.03
C LYS A 163 20.86 -15.79 3.25
N ALA A 164 19.91 -15.02 3.78
CA ALA A 164 20.16 -14.17 4.95
C ALA A 164 20.53 -14.98 6.20
N ARG A 165 20.02 -16.22 6.35
CA ARG A 165 20.30 -17.09 7.50
C ARG A 165 21.79 -17.38 7.68
N GLU A 166 22.52 -17.52 6.56
CA GLU A 166 23.95 -17.80 6.52
C GLU A 166 24.81 -16.57 6.85
N GLY A 167 24.26 -15.36 6.68
CA GLY A 167 24.94 -14.10 6.96
C GLY A 167 25.32 -13.93 8.43
N LYS A 168 26.45 -13.26 8.69
CA LYS A 168 26.96 -12.95 10.03
C LYS A 168 26.69 -11.50 10.41
N THR A 169 26.77 -10.59 9.45
CA THR A 169 26.60 -9.14 9.62
C THR A 169 25.31 -8.68 8.96
N PHE A 170 24.44 -8.04 9.75
CA PHE A 170 23.15 -7.53 9.31
C PHE A 170 23.11 -6.00 9.34
N GLY A 171 22.68 -5.40 8.25
CA GLY A 171 22.34 -3.99 8.16
C GLY A 171 20.89 -3.74 8.53
N LEU A 172 20.62 -3.09 9.66
CA LEU A 172 19.28 -2.65 10.04
C LEU A 172 19.04 -1.23 9.53
N ILE A 173 18.20 -1.09 8.53
CA ILE A 173 17.87 0.21 7.93
C ILE A 173 16.64 0.79 8.62
N LEU A 174 16.79 1.93 9.30
CA LEU A 174 15.66 2.73 9.77
C LEU A 174 15.33 3.82 8.75
N GLY A 175 14.11 3.77 8.20
CA GLY A 175 13.61 4.80 7.29
C GLY A 175 13.39 6.13 7.99
N THR A 176 14.07 7.18 7.56
CA THR A 176 13.96 8.53 8.15
C THR A 176 13.01 9.46 7.39
N LEU A 177 12.43 9.00 6.28
CA LEU A 177 11.43 9.74 5.54
C LEU A 177 10.06 9.63 6.20
N GLY A 178 9.52 10.79 6.60
CA GLY A 178 8.20 10.88 7.22
C GLY A 178 8.12 10.06 8.51
N ARG A 179 7.15 9.14 8.57
CA ARG A 179 6.96 8.21 9.70
C ARG A 179 7.01 6.74 9.28
N GLN A 180 7.79 6.44 8.25
CA GLN A 180 7.91 5.06 7.75
C GLN A 180 8.72 4.16 8.69
N GLY A 181 9.72 4.71 9.39
CA GLY A 181 10.53 3.97 10.35
C GLY A 181 9.94 3.90 11.76
N SER A 182 10.32 2.85 12.50
CA SER A 182 9.92 2.65 13.90
C SER A 182 11.15 2.32 14.76
N PRO A 183 11.62 3.24 15.63
CA PRO A 183 12.72 2.97 16.55
C PRO A 183 12.46 1.77 17.46
N LYS A 184 11.21 1.57 17.91
CA LYS A 184 10.83 0.42 18.74
C LYS A 184 11.03 -0.91 18.00
N VAL A 185 10.72 -0.95 16.70
CA VAL A 185 10.93 -2.16 15.87
C VAL A 185 12.43 -2.36 15.63
N LEU A 186 13.18 -1.28 15.38
CA LEU A 186 14.63 -1.34 15.25
C LEU A 186 15.28 -1.94 16.50
N GLU A 187 15.00 -1.39 17.69
CA GLU A 187 15.53 -1.88 18.97
C GLU A 187 15.21 -3.36 19.21
N HIS A 188 13.97 -3.76 18.90
CA HIS A 188 13.55 -5.14 19.02
C HIS A 188 14.33 -6.09 18.10
N LEU A 189 14.49 -5.73 16.83
CA LEU A 189 15.20 -6.53 15.84
C LEU A 189 16.71 -6.58 16.13
N GLU A 190 17.30 -5.45 16.52
CA GLU A 190 18.69 -5.35 16.91
C GLU A 190 19.00 -6.29 18.08
N LYS A 191 18.16 -6.27 19.12
CA LYS A 191 18.29 -7.17 20.27
C LYS A 191 18.25 -8.64 19.84
N ARG A 192 17.26 -9.04 19.04
CA ARG A 192 17.10 -10.43 18.60
C ARG A 192 18.26 -10.94 17.73
N LEU A 193 18.78 -10.09 16.85
CA LEU A 193 19.94 -10.43 16.02
C LEU A 193 21.20 -10.60 16.87
N LYS A 194 21.44 -9.69 17.82
CA LYS A 194 22.57 -9.79 18.76
C LYS A 194 22.48 -11.02 19.66
N GLU A 195 21.29 -11.34 20.18
CA GLU A 195 21.03 -12.57 20.96
C GLU A 195 21.28 -13.85 20.13
N SER A 196 21.14 -13.77 18.81
CA SER A 196 21.43 -14.86 17.87
C SER A 196 22.90 -14.90 17.43
N GLY A 197 23.78 -14.13 18.07
CA GLY A 197 25.21 -14.08 17.76
C GLY A 197 25.55 -13.37 16.44
N LYS A 198 24.64 -12.55 15.90
CA LYS A 198 24.87 -11.79 14.66
C LYS A 198 25.44 -10.41 14.99
N THR A 199 26.31 -9.91 14.11
CA THR A 199 26.80 -8.53 14.12
C THR A 199 25.74 -7.64 13.50
N VAL A 200 25.47 -6.47 14.08
CA VAL A 200 24.42 -5.55 13.62
C VAL A 200 24.98 -4.17 13.39
N ILE A 201 24.69 -3.60 12.21
CA ILE A 201 25.03 -2.23 11.83
C ILE A 201 23.73 -1.48 11.56
N THR A 202 23.46 -0.41 12.30
CA THR A 202 22.27 0.42 12.11
C THR A 202 22.55 1.51 11.07
N LEU A 203 21.68 1.60 10.07
CA LEU A 203 21.75 2.57 8.97
C LEU A 203 20.51 3.48 9.00
N LEU A 204 20.71 4.79 8.96
CA LEU A 204 19.63 5.77 8.89
C LEU A 204 19.50 6.30 7.46
N LEU A 205 18.44 5.91 6.74
CA LEU A 205 18.27 6.27 5.33
C LEU A 205 16.93 6.95 5.08
N SER A 206 16.93 8.10 4.41
CA SER A 206 15.70 8.75 3.94
C SER A 206 15.11 8.02 2.74
N GLU A 207 15.98 7.59 1.83
CA GLU A 207 15.63 6.87 0.62
C GLU A 207 16.53 5.64 0.46
N ILE A 208 15.89 4.53 0.10
CA ILE A 208 16.51 3.21 -0.02
C ILE A 208 16.40 2.79 -1.49
N PHE A 209 17.54 2.63 -2.15
CA PHE A 209 17.62 2.18 -3.54
C PHE A 209 18.87 1.31 -3.73
N PRO A 210 18.87 0.38 -4.71
CA PRO A 210 19.91 -0.63 -4.84
C PRO A 210 21.34 -0.07 -4.86
N ASP A 211 21.58 1.03 -5.57
CA ASP A 211 22.94 1.57 -5.70
C ASP A 211 23.50 2.13 -4.40
N LYS A 212 22.66 2.61 -3.48
CA LYS A 212 23.11 3.01 -2.14
C LYS A 212 23.44 1.80 -1.27
N ILE A 213 22.65 0.72 -1.39
CA ILE A 213 22.84 -0.51 -0.62
C ILE A 213 24.13 -1.24 -1.06
N LYS A 214 24.44 -1.22 -2.37
CA LYS A 214 25.67 -1.81 -2.91
C LYS A 214 26.97 -1.22 -2.35
N LEU A 215 26.94 -0.01 -1.77
CA LEU A 215 28.12 0.63 -1.19
C LEU A 215 28.58 -0.02 0.13
N PHE A 216 27.74 -0.86 0.73
CA PHE A 216 28.05 -1.55 1.99
C PHE A 216 28.50 -2.98 1.71
N GLU A 217 29.79 -3.14 1.39
CA GLU A 217 30.37 -4.43 0.97
C GLU A 217 30.50 -5.44 2.12
N ASP A 218 30.61 -4.97 3.37
CA ASP A 218 30.79 -5.81 4.57
C ASP A 218 29.47 -6.23 5.26
N ILE A 219 28.33 -6.13 4.56
CA ILE A 219 27.01 -6.49 5.10
C ILE A 219 26.43 -7.65 4.29
N ASP A 220 26.12 -8.76 4.97
CA ASP A 220 25.62 -9.97 4.33
C ASP A 220 24.12 -9.90 3.99
N ALA A 221 23.34 -9.21 4.83
CA ALA A 221 21.90 -9.07 4.66
C ALA A 221 21.37 -7.76 5.23
N PHE A 222 20.29 -7.24 4.62
CA PHE A 222 19.62 -6.03 5.08
C PHE A 222 18.21 -6.35 5.57
N VAL A 223 17.81 -5.70 6.66
CA VAL A 223 16.42 -5.64 7.10
C VAL A 223 16.00 -4.18 7.11
N GLN A 224 14.98 -3.85 6.34
CA GLN A 224 14.45 -2.49 6.27
C GLN A 224 13.25 -2.32 7.20
N ILE A 225 13.30 -1.28 8.03
CA ILE A 225 12.23 -0.79 8.89
C ILE A 225 11.81 0.57 8.29
N ALA A 226 11.14 0.51 7.14
CA ALA A 226 10.61 1.64 6.39
C ALA A 226 9.31 1.23 5.66
N CYS A 227 9.14 1.59 4.39
CA CYS A 227 7.99 1.18 3.59
C CYS A 227 8.03 -0.34 3.30
N PRO A 228 6.98 -1.12 3.66
CA PRO A 228 6.95 -2.57 3.43
C PRO A 228 7.02 -3.02 1.96
N ARG A 229 6.83 -2.11 1.01
CA ARG A 229 6.82 -2.40 -0.43
C ARG A 229 8.20 -2.35 -1.09
N LEU A 230 9.26 -2.07 -0.33
CA LEU A 230 10.64 -2.05 -0.83
C LEU A 230 11.30 -3.43 -0.87
N SER A 231 10.77 -4.41 -0.14
CA SER A 231 11.38 -5.73 0.10
C SER A 231 10.43 -6.91 -0.10
#